data_AF-A0A258E7W9-F1
#
_entry.id   AF-A0A258E7W9-F1
#
_cell.length_a   1.000
_cell.length_b   1.000
_cell.length_c   1.000
_cell.angle_alpha   90.00
_cell.angle_beta   90.00
_cell.angle_gamma   90.00
#
_symmetry.space_group_name_H-M   'P 1'
#
loop_
_entity.id
_entity.type
_entity.pdbx_description
1 polymer ?
#
loop_
_entity_poly.entity_id
_entity_poly.type
_entity_poly.pdbx_seq_one_letter_code
_entity_poly.pdbx_strand_id
1 'polypeptide(L)'
;MEFLFADWLGTPVWFWFAFLALVAILTAFDLGVLHKEDREMGIGESLKLSAFYISIALAFGVWVWLEKGADLGMKYYTGFFIEKALSIDNVFVISL
;
A
#
# COMPACT_ATOMS: atom_id res chain seq x y z
N MET A 1 21.64 -8.39 -15.75
CA MET A 1 20.30 -9.01 -15.82
C MET A 1 20.14 -10.16 -14.83
N GLU A 2 21.16 -11.01 -14.61
CA GLU A 2 21.09 -12.11 -13.62
C GLU A 2 20.77 -11.67 -12.19
N PHE A 3 21.27 -10.50 -11.76
CA PHE A 3 21.00 -9.97 -10.42
C PHE A 3 19.51 -9.69 -10.14
N LEU A 4 18.74 -9.27 -11.14
CA LEU A 4 17.30 -8.97 -10.95
C LEU A 4 16.48 -10.23 -10.67
N PHE A 5 16.92 -11.37 -11.22
CA PHE A 5 16.29 -12.67 -11.04
C PHE A 5 16.95 -13.50 -9.94
N ALA A 6 17.98 -12.96 -9.28
CA ALA A 6 18.58 -13.62 -8.11
C ALA A 6 17.52 -13.74 -7.01
N ASP A 7 17.47 -14.91 -6.38
CA ASP A 7 16.61 -15.13 -5.23
C ASP A 7 17.17 -14.36 -4.02
N TRP A 8 16.32 -13.55 -3.40
CA TRP A 8 16.62 -12.79 -2.21
C TRP A 8 15.43 -12.86 -1.26
N LEU A 9 15.61 -13.52 -0.12
CA LEU A 9 14.56 -13.80 0.86
C LEU A 9 13.39 -14.64 0.28
N GLY A 10 13.68 -15.60 -0.60
CA GLY A 10 12.67 -16.47 -1.21
C GLY A 10 11.84 -15.79 -2.30
N THR A 11 12.23 -14.58 -2.72
CA THR A 11 11.63 -13.88 -3.85
C THR A 11 12.69 -13.22 -4.73
N PRO A 12 12.45 -13.09 -6.05
CA PRO A 12 13.40 -12.39 -6.92
C PRO A 12 13.62 -10.94 -6.51
N VAL A 13 14.85 -10.46 -6.64
CA VAL A 13 15.24 -9.07 -6.33
C VAL A 13 14.35 -8.04 -7.06
N TRP A 14 13.93 -8.30 -8.29
CA TRP A 14 13.04 -7.40 -9.04
C TRP A 14 11.69 -7.19 -8.34
N PHE A 15 11.18 -8.17 -7.59
CA PHE A 15 9.91 -8.09 -6.88
C PHE A 15 10.01 -7.09 -5.71
N TRP A 16 11.13 -7.11 -5.00
CA TRP A 16 11.44 -6.12 -3.97
C TRP A 16 11.57 -4.72 -4.54
N PHE A 17 12.26 -4.57 -5.68
CA PHE A 17 12.34 -3.27 -6.36
C PHE A 17 10.96 -2.77 -6.79
N ALA A 18 10.09 -3.63 -7.32
CA ALA A 18 8.73 -3.26 -7.69
C ALA A 18 7.92 -2.77 -6.47
N PHE A 19 8.00 -3.48 -5.35
CA PHE A 19 7.37 -3.08 -4.10
C PHE A 19 7.90 -1.73 -3.58
N LEU A 20 9.23 -1.58 -3.48
CA LEU A 20 9.86 -0.35 -3.01
C LEU A 20 9.56 0.83 -3.94
N ALA A 21 9.56 0.61 -5.26
CA ALA A 21 9.19 1.63 -6.23
C ALA A 21 7.73 2.05 -6.05
N LEU A 22 6.81 1.12 -5.86
CA LEU A 22 5.39 1.43 -5.59
C LEU A 22 5.26 2.28 -4.32
N VAL A 23 5.88 1.87 -3.22
CA VAL A 23 5.85 2.62 -1.96
C VAL A 23 6.44 4.01 -2.15
N ALA A 24 7.61 4.13 -2.76
CA ALA A 24 8.26 5.41 -3.01
C ALA A 24 7.41 6.35 -3.88
N ILE A 25 6.76 5.83 -4.93
CA ILE A 25 5.85 6.61 -5.79
C ILE A 25 4.66 7.12 -4.98
N LEU A 26 4.02 6.26 -4.18
CA LEU A 26 2.87 6.65 -3.36
C LEU A 26 3.27 7.67 -2.29
N THR A 27 4.40 7.47 -1.61
CA THR A 27 4.92 8.41 -0.62
C THR A 27 5.29 9.76 -1.25
N ALA A 28 5.94 9.76 -2.41
CA ALA A 28 6.27 10.98 -3.14
C ALA A 28 5.01 11.72 -3.62
N PHE A 29 3.97 10.98 -4.02
CA PHE A 29 2.67 11.55 -4.39
C PHE A 29 1.98 12.19 -3.18
N ASP A 30 1.95 11.48 -2.04
CA ASP A 30 1.31 11.94 -0.81
C ASP A 30 1.97 13.20 -0.23
N LEU A 31 3.31 13.21 -0.14
CA LEU A 31 4.08 14.35 0.36
C LEU A 31 4.17 15.50 -0.66
N GLY A 32 4.23 15.20 -1.95
CA GLY A 32 4.53 16.19 -2.99
C GLY A 32 3.30 16.85 -3.61
N VAL A 33 2.24 16.09 -3.88
CA VAL A 33 1.06 16.58 -4.62
C VAL A 33 -0.06 16.97 -3.66
N LEU A 34 -0.28 16.19 -2.60
CA LEU A 34 -1.44 16.37 -1.74
C LEU A 34 -1.25 17.47 -0.68
N HIS A 35 -0.06 17.55 -0.08
CA HIS A 35 0.28 18.55 0.95
C HIS A 35 0.70 19.92 0.39
N LYS A 36 0.54 20.14 -0.93
CA LYS A 36 1.02 21.38 -1.57
C LYS A 36 0.09 22.58 -1.32
N GLU A 37 -1.18 22.34 -1.00
CA GLU A 37 -2.15 23.39 -0.68
C GLU A 37 -2.86 23.06 0.63
N ASP A 38 -2.78 24.00 1.59
CA ASP A 38 -3.43 23.96 2.91
C ASP A 38 -4.95 24.18 2.77
N ARG A 39 -5.62 23.28 2.05
CA ARG A 39 -7.09 23.29 1.91
C ARG A 39 -7.68 22.35 2.95
N GLU A 40 -8.72 22.83 3.65
CA GLU A 40 -9.56 21.99 4.48
C GLU A 40 -10.17 20.87 3.61
N MET A 41 -9.66 19.65 3.77
CA MET A 41 -10.18 18.50 3.05
C MET A 41 -11.60 18.21 3.55
N GLY A 42 -12.59 18.40 2.67
CA GLY A 42 -13.96 17.99 2.95
C GLY A 42 -14.05 16.47 3.12
N ILE A 43 -15.04 16.00 3.90
CA ILE A 43 -15.28 14.57 4.17
C ILE A 43 -15.35 13.74 2.88
N GLY A 44 -16.03 14.26 1.85
CA GLY A 44 -16.18 13.57 0.56
C GLY A 44 -14.89 13.43 -0.23
N GLU A 45 -13.95 14.36 -0.09
CA GLU A 45 -12.65 14.31 -0.77
C GLU A 45 -11.70 13.34 -0.05
N SER A 46 -11.66 13.42 1.28
CA SER A 46 -10.92 12.48 2.14
C SER A 46 -11.36 11.02 1.92
N LEU A 47 -12.67 10.78 1.81
CA LEU A 47 -13.19 9.43 1.51
C LEU A 47 -12.76 8.93 0.14
N LYS A 48 -12.80 9.77 -0.91
CA LYS A 48 -12.35 9.39 -2.26
C LYS A 48 -10.85 9.06 -2.26
N LEU A 49 -10.06 9.85 -1.57
CA LEU A 49 -8.62 9.65 -1.49
C LEU A 49 -8.28 8.36 -0.74
N SER A 50 -8.94 8.11 0.38
CA SER A 50 -8.83 6.86 1.13
C SER A 50 -9.22 5.65 0.27
N ALA A 51 -10.34 5.74 -0.46
CA ALA A 51 -10.77 4.69 -1.38
C ALA A 51 -9.75 4.45 -2.51
N PHE A 52 -9.15 5.51 -3.06
CA PHE A 52 -8.09 5.41 -4.07
C PHE A 52 -6.88 4.62 -3.54
N TYR A 53 -6.35 4.97 -2.36
CA TYR A 53 -5.22 4.26 -1.78
C TYR A 53 -5.55 2.81 -1.41
N ILE A 54 -6.74 2.56 -0.86
CA ILE A 54 -7.20 1.20 -0.59
C ILE A 54 -7.27 0.40 -1.90
N SER A 55 -7.77 0.99 -2.98
CA SER A 55 -7.88 0.32 -4.28
C SER A 55 -6.50 -0.08 -4.83
N ILE A 56 -5.49 0.79 -4.68
CA ILE A 56 -4.11 0.48 -5.08
C ILE A 56 -3.53 -0.65 -4.24
N ALA A 57 -3.70 -0.62 -2.92
CA ALA A 57 -3.25 -1.69 -2.04
C ALA A 57 -3.92 -3.03 -2.39
N LEU A 58 -5.24 -3.02 -2.66
CA LEU A 58 -5.96 -4.20 -3.08
C LEU A 58 -5.46 -4.72 -4.43
N ALA A 59 -5.24 -3.86 -5.40
CA ALA A 59 -4.70 -4.23 -6.72
C ALA A 59 -3.29 -4.83 -6.62
N PHE A 60 -2.42 -4.26 -5.77
CA PHE A 60 -1.10 -4.82 -5.50
C PHE A 60 -1.19 -6.22 -4.85
N GLY A 61 -2.13 -6.42 -3.92
CA GLY A 61 -2.39 -7.75 -3.36
C GLY A 61 -2.85 -8.78 -4.39
N VAL A 62 -3.69 -8.38 -5.36
CA VAL A 62 -4.11 -9.27 -6.46
C VAL A 62 -2.91 -9.63 -7.31
N TRP A 63 -2.06 -8.66 -7.64
CA TRP A 63 -0.84 -8.89 -8.40
C TRP A 63 0.10 -9.86 -7.67
N VAL A 64 0.31 -9.69 -6.36
CA VAL A 64 1.08 -10.62 -5.53
C VAL A 64 0.46 -12.02 -5.57
N TRP A 65 -0.86 -12.13 -5.45
CA TRP A 65 -1.55 -13.42 -5.54
C TRP A 65 -1.29 -14.12 -6.88
N LEU A 66 -1.37 -13.39 -8.00
CA LEU A 66 -1.14 -13.95 -9.34
C LEU A 66 0.32 -14.41 -9.54
N GLU A 67 1.29 -13.62 -9.08
CA GLU A 67 2.72 -13.91 -9.29
C GLU A 67 3.30 -14.92 -8.29
N LYS A 68 2.83 -14.90 -7.03
CA LYS A 68 3.39 -15.66 -5.90
C LYS A 68 2.45 -16.73 -5.35
N GLY A 69 1.22 -16.80 -5.86
CA GLY A 69 0.22 -17.76 -5.44
C GLY A 69 -0.60 -17.31 -4.23
N ALA A 70 -1.58 -18.16 -3.89
CA ALA A 70 -2.60 -17.84 -2.89
C ALA A 70 -2.04 -17.69 -1.47
N ASP A 71 -0.99 -18.44 -1.08
CA ASP A 71 -0.43 -18.37 0.28
C ASP A 71 0.14 -16.98 0.60
N LEU A 72 1.00 -16.46 -0.28
CA LEU A 72 1.62 -15.16 -0.09
C LEU A 72 0.61 -14.01 -0.33
N GLY A 73 -0.31 -14.16 -1.27
CA GLY A 73 -1.41 -13.21 -1.47
C GLY A 73 -2.32 -13.10 -0.25
N MET A 74 -2.68 -14.22 0.38
CA MET A 74 -3.49 -14.23 1.61
C MET A 74 -2.74 -13.61 2.78
N LYS A 75 -1.43 -13.87 2.94
CA LYS A 75 -0.60 -13.22 3.97
C LYS A 75 -0.57 -11.70 3.79
N TYR A 76 -0.42 -11.22 2.55
CA TYR A 76 -0.45 -9.79 2.24
C TYR A 76 -1.79 -9.16 2.65
N TYR A 77 -2.91 -9.73 2.22
CA TYR A 77 -4.23 -9.20 2.56
C TYR A 77 -4.51 -9.26 4.06
N THR A 78 -4.14 -10.36 4.72
CA THR A 78 -4.29 -10.50 6.17
C THR A 78 -3.54 -9.39 6.90
N GLY A 79 -2.27 -9.14 6.54
CA GLY A 79 -1.51 -8.03 7.08
C GLY A 79 -2.16 -6.67 6.79
N PHE A 80 -2.55 -6.43 5.54
CA PHE A 80 -3.20 -5.18 5.14
C PHE A 80 -4.47 -4.88 5.96
N PHE A 81 -5.36 -5.85 6.12
CA PHE A 81 -6.60 -5.65 6.89
C PHE A 81 -6.34 -5.50 8.39
N ILE A 82 -5.36 -6.22 8.95
CA ILE A 82 -4.96 -6.06 10.36
C ILE A 82 -4.43 -4.65 10.60
N GLU A 83 -3.49 -4.18 9.80
CA GLU A 83 -2.93 -2.83 9.89
C GLU A 83 -4.02 -1.75 9.70
N LYS A 84 -4.95 -1.97 8.76
CA LYS A 84 -6.05 -1.03 8.54
C LYS A 84 -7.03 -1.00 9.71
N ALA A 85 -7.32 -2.14 10.34
CA ALA A 85 -8.16 -2.20 11.53
C ALA A 85 -7.50 -1.48 12.72
N LEU A 86 -6.19 -1.68 12.94
CA LEU A 86 -5.42 -0.98 13.97
C LEU A 86 -5.38 0.54 13.72
N SER A 87 -5.22 0.97 12.47
CA SER A 87 -5.29 2.39 12.12
C SER A 87 -6.65 3.01 12.44
N ILE A 88 -7.75 2.31 12.16
CA ILE A 88 -9.11 2.78 12.47
C ILE A 88 -9.31 2.87 13.99
N ASP A 89 -8.88 1.86 14.73
CA ASP A 89 -8.92 1.84 16.20
C ASP A 89 -8.21 3.07 16.80
N ASN A 90 -6.99 3.34 16.33
CA ASN A 90 -6.22 4.52 16.74
C ASN A 90 -6.94 5.85 16.44
N VAL A 91 -7.59 5.98 15.28
CA VAL A 91 -8.34 7.20 14.92
C VAL A 91 -9.52 7.41 15.87
N PHE A 92 -10.26 6.35 16.21
CA PHE A 92 -11.39 6.45 17.14
C PHE A 92 -10.94 6.91 18.53
N VAL A 93 -9.82 6.37 19.04
CA VAL A 93 -9.27 6.76 20.34
C VAL A 93 -8.82 8.23 20.37
N ILE A 94 -8.21 8.72 19.29
CA ILE A 94 -7.71 10.11 19.22
C ILE A 94 -8.85 11.12 19.00
N SER A 95 -9.95 10.68 18.37
CA SER A 95 -11.10 11.54 18.07
C SER A 95 -12.07 11.78 19.24
N LEU A 96 -11.93 11.04 20.35
CA LEU A 96 -12.78 11.13 21.55
C LEU A 96 -12.16 12.07 22.60
#